data_AF-A0AAD9NVX9-F1
#
_entry.id   AF-A0AAD9NVX9-F1
#
_cell.length_a   1.000
_cell.length_b   1.000
_cell.length_c   1.000
_cell.angle_alpha   90.00
_cell.angle_beta   90.00
_cell.angle_gamma   90.00
#
_symmetry.space_group_name_H-M   'P 1'
#
loop_
_entity.id
_entity.type
_entity.pdbx_description
1 polymer ?
#
loop_
_entity_poly.entity_id
_entity_poly.type
_entity_poly.pdbx_seq_one_letter_code
_entity_poly.pdbx_strand_id
1 'polypeptide(L)'
;MKGLKISSEGTHVSVIIYSTEVEACFTLTTYLSVDDLEPVVFNLEYMAGVTNTADGIMVMHQMLKDQGRGSDIATPIGVVITDGVSNVDESRTIPEADLAKADGIQMFAVAIGDNEINMDEIKGIATNDDYVFHATTYGEVQDLTDTIAAMICKISISYHEECGECGQFGECDADQCNVPGSKEGTKECWEVRDSDGVERENSRKTVPCTEPCSITCVEVCDDECGNLGPCSESCGADGITKGTKECWTVNGDTRVEIPSSRHTVDCDETCFNKCPVEVCDDECGNFGPCSESCGADGIMKGTKECWLVDADTRVELPRQ
;
A
#
# COMPACT_ATOMS: atom_id res chain seq x y z
N MET A 1 -10.46 35.14 20.58
CA MET A 1 -9.37 34.17 20.32
C MET A 1 -9.78 32.71 20.36
N LYS A 2 -10.99 32.35 20.83
CA LYS A 2 -11.47 30.95 20.92
C LYS A 2 -11.62 30.21 19.57
N GLY A 3 -11.45 30.91 18.45
CA GLY A 3 -11.53 30.33 17.10
C GLY A 3 -10.20 29.94 16.45
N LEU A 4 -9.04 30.25 17.05
CA LEU A 4 -7.72 29.94 16.49
C LEU A 4 -6.95 28.97 17.40
N LYS A 5 -6.35 27.93 16.81
CA LYS A 5 -5.54 26.95 17.53
C LYS A 5 -4.07 27.41 17.57
N ILE A 6 -3.75 28.23 18.56
CA ILE A 6 -2.39 28.76 18.76
C ILE A 6 -1.50 27.69 19.40
N SER A 7 -0.49 27.23 18.67
CA SER A 7 0.53 26.28 19.15
C SER A 7 1.79 26.35 18.28
N SER A 8 2.88 25.69 18.70
CA SER A 8 4.11 25.58 17.89
C SER A 8 3.88 24.97 16.51
N GLU A 9 2.98 23.99 16.41
CA GLU A 9 2.61 23.34 15.15
C GLU A 9 1.40 23.98 14.46
N GLY A 10 0.61 24.77 15.19
CA GLY A 10 -0.63 25.40 14.74
C GLY A 10 -0.46 26.83 14.25
N THR A 11 -1.43 27.69 14.57
CA THR A 11 -1.46 29.10 14.16
C THR A 11 -0.46 29.91 14.97
N HIS A 12 0.41 30.67 14.29
CA HIS A 12 1.29 31.65 14.90
C HIS A 12 0.68 33.04 14.73
N VAL A 13 0.73 33.88 15.76
CA VAL A 13 0.04 35.17 15.78
C VAL A 13 1.03 36.26 16.19
N SER A 14 0.97 37.38 15.50
CA SER A 14 1.64 38.64 15.87
C SER A 14 0.60 39.73 16.01
N VAL A 15 0.90 40.75 16.81
CA VAL A 15 0.07 41.96 16.90
C VAL A 15 0.95 43.17 16.68
N ILE A 16 0.52 44.01 15.75
CA ILE A 16 1.12 45.29 15.42
C ILE A 16 0.08 46.36 15.72
N ILE A 17 0.45 47.36 16.51
CA ILE A 17 -0.36 48.55 16.76
C ILE A 17 0.25 49.70 15.96
N TYR A 18 -0.60 50.51 15.35
CA TYR A 18 -0.17 51.67 14.59
C TYR A 18 -1.01 52.89 14.95
N SER A 19 -0.35 54.05 14.92
CA SER A 19 -0.95 55.37 14.93
C SER A 19 -0.08 56.28 14.03
N THR A 20 0.52 57.34 14.58
CA THR A 20 1.56 58.12 13.90
C THR A 20 2.81 57.26 13.67
N GLU A 21 3.11 56.40 14.64
CA GLU A 21 4.20 55.43 14.62
C GLU A 21 3.63 54.00 14.60
N VAL A 22 4.48 53.02 14.26
CA VAL A 22 4.11 51.60 14.19
C VAL A 22 4.96 50.81 15.17
N GLU A 23 4.33 49.99 15.99
CA GLU A 23 4.98 49.14 16.98
C GLU A 23 4.49 47.71 16.87
N ALA A 24 5.43 46.77 16.74
CA ALA A 24 5.15 45.35 16.91
C ALA A 24 5.11 45.01 18.40
N CYS A 25 3.91 44.86 18.95
CA CYS A 25 3.73 44.49 20.35
C CYS A 25 4.33 43.11 20.65
N PHE A 26 4.14 42.17 19.72
CA PHE A 26 4.84 40.89 19.71
C PHE A 26 4.85 40.29 18.32
N THR A 27 5.80 39.39 18.10
CA THR A 27 6.08 38.79 16.80
C THR A 27 5.48 37.40 16.67
N LEU A 28 5.50 36.83 15.45
CA LEU A 28 4.93 35.51 15.15
C LEU A 28 5.55 34.38 15.99
N THR A 29 6.79 34.57 16.45
CA THR A 29 7.55 33.58 17.22
C THR A 29 7.51 33.80 18.73
N THR A 30 6.89 34.89 19.21
CA THR A 30 6.97 35.29 20.62
C THR A 30 6.07 34.43 21.52
N TYR A 31 4.80 34.25 21.14
CA TYR A 31 3.82 33.50 21.94
C TYR A 31 3.22 32.36 21.13
N LEU A 32 3.47 31.13 21.58
CA LEU A 32 3.02 29.89 20.93
C LEU A 32 1.96 29.16 21.76
N SER A 33 1.25 29.87 22.64
CA SER A 33 0.17 29.35 23.49
C SER A 33 -0.88 30.45 23.69
N VAL A 34 -2.15 30.06 23.70
CA VAL A 34 -3.25 30.98 24.01
C VAL A 34 -3.09 31.55 25.43
N ASP A 35 -2.69 30.72 26.39
CA ASP A 35 -2.59 31.10 27.81
C ASP A 35 -1.53 32.18 28.04
N ASP A 36 -0.47 32.20 27.23
CA ASP A 36 0.60 33.21 27.32
C ASP A 36 0.26 34.48 26.51
N LEU A 37 -0.43 34.32 25.38
CA LEU A 37 -0.78 35.42 24.48
C LEU A 37 -1.96 36.24 24.99
N GLU A 38 -3.00 35.58 25.53
CA GLU A 38 -4.23 36.23 26.00
C GLU A 38 -3.99 37.37 26.99
N PRO A 39 -3.22 37.22 28.09
CA PRO A 39 -3.00 38.31 29.03
C PRO A 39 -2.21 39.47 28.41
N VAL A 40 -1.38 39.22 27.40
CA VAL A 40 -0.61 40.27 26.72
C VAL A 40 -1.53 41.12 25.87
N VAL A 41 -2.39 40.49 25.08
CA VAL A 41 -3.39 41.19 24.25
C VAL A 41 -4.32 42.05 25.09
N PHE A 42 -4.77 41.56 26.25
CA PHE A 42 -5.65 42.33 27.15
C PHE A 42 -4.98 43.51 27.85
N ASN A 43 -3.64 43.55 27.88
CA ASN A 43 -2.87 44.63 28.50
C ASN A 43 -2.20 45.55 27.47
N LEU A 44 -2.53 45.44 26.18
CA LEU A 44 -1.99 46.33 25.16
C LEU A 44 -2.46 47.77 25.41
N GLU A 45 -1.50 48.69 25.43
CA GLU A 45 -1.78 50.11 25.63
C GLU A 45 -2.25 50.76 24.34
N TYR A 46 -3.24 51.63 24.46
CA TYR A 46 -3.71 52.44 23.33
C TYR A 46 -2.62 53.43 22.90
N MET A 47 -2.32 53.44 21.61
CA MET A 47 -1.36 54.37 21.01
C MET A 47 -2.10 55.57 20.41
N ALA A 48 -1.94 56.74 21.02
CA ALA A 48 -2.56 57.98 20.54
C ALA A 48 -1.80 58.57 19.36
N GLY A 49 -2.51 58.98 18.31
CA GLY A 49 -1.90 59.60 17.14
C GLY A 49 -2.86 59.78 15.98
N VAL A 50 -2.30 59.93 14.77
CA VAL A 50 -3.01 59.89 13.48
C VAL A 50 -2.98 58.49 12.89
N THR A 51 -3.68 58.21 11.79
CA THR A 51 -3.81 56.84 11.25
C THR A 51 -2.83 56.57 10.10
N ASN A 52 -1.66 55.97 10.40
CA ASN A 52 -0.67 55.53 9.40
C ASN A 52 -0.85 54.05 9.02
N THR A 53 -1.92 53.75 8.29
CA THR A 53 -2.24 52.37 7.87
C THR A 53 -1.17 51.79 6.93
N ALA A 54 -0.59 52.64 6.07
CA ALA A 54 0.43 52.23 5.11
C ALA A 54 1.66 51.59 5.80
N ASP A 55 2.25 52.26 6.80
CA ASP A 55 3.40 51.69 7.50
C ASP A 55 3.00 50.48 8.37
N GLY A 56 1.76 50.45 8.89
CA GLY A 56 1.24 49.28 9.58
C GLY A 56 1.23 48.03 8.70
N ILE A 57 0.76 48.17 7.45
CA ILE A 57 0.77 47.11 6.44
C ILE A 57 2.20 46.74 6.06
N MET A 58 3.08 47.73 5.84
CA MET A 58 4.48 47.50 5.50
C MET A 58 5.21 46.67 6.58
N VAL A 59 5.03 47.02 7.87
CA VAL A 59 5.65 46.28 8.99
C VAL A 59 5.07 44.86 9.10
N MET A 60 3.76 44.69 8.90
CA MET A 60 3.11 43.38 8.88
C MET A 60 3.63 42.51 7.74
N HIS A 61 3.75 43.09 6.53
CA HIS A 61 4.30 42.41 5.36
C HIS A 61 5.73 41.95 5.61
N GLN A 62 6.59 42.84 6.11
CA GLN A 62 7.98 42.50 6.43
C GLN A 62 8.07 41.42 7.52
N MET A 63 7.21 41.48 8.56
CA MET A 63 7.17 40.47 9.61
C MET A 63 6.80 39.07 9.09
N LEU A 64 5.79 38.99 8.20
CA LEU A 64 5.41 37.73 7.56
C LEU A 64 6.50 37.20 6.63
N LYS A 65 7.27 38.07 5.95
CA LYS A 65 8.41 37.63 5.14
C LYS A 65 9.56 37.08 5.99
N ASP A 66 9.87 37.74 7.10
CA ASP A 66 11.03 37.41 7.92
C ASP A 66 10.78 36.22 8.86
N GLN A 67 9.54 36.10 9.36
CA GLN A 67 9.19 35.16 10.42
C GLN A 67 8.01 34.25 10.08
N GLY A 68 7.33 34.48 8.96
CA GLY A 68 6.28 33.59 8.48
C GLY A 68 6.83 32.20 8.17
N ARG A 69 5.99 31.20 8.37
CA ARG A 69 6.31 29.84 7.92
C ARG A 69 6.21 29.80 6.40
N GLY A 70 6.97 28.91 5.77
CA GLY A 70 6.93 28.73 4.32
C GLY A 70 5.50 28.56 3.81
N SER A 71 5.22 29.08 2.62
CA SER A 71 3.89 29.05 1.99
C SER A 71 3.40 27.64 1.65
N ASP A 72 4.25 26.62 1.81
CA ASP A 72 3.95 25.20 1.75
C ASP A 72 3.43 24.63 3.10
N ILE A 73 3.72 25.34 4.20
CA ILE A 73 3.40 24.94 5.57
C ILE A 73 2.21 25.73 6.13
N ALA A 74 2.12 27.03 5.84
CA ALA A 74 1.06 27.88 6.35
C ALA A 74 0.67 28.97 5.33
N THR A 75 -0.61 29.33 5.31
CA THR A 75 -1.08 30.48 4.55
C THR A 75 -0.79 31.76 5.35
N PRO A 76 0.00 32.72 4.83
CA PRO A 76 0.20 34.00 5.51
C PRO A 76 -1.06 34.86 5.40
N ILE A 77 -1.51 35.43 6.52
CA ILE A 77 -2.77 36.18 6.62
C ILE A 77 -2.49 37.51 7.33
N GLY A 78 -2.93 38.61 6.73
CA GLY A 78 -2.94 39.93 7.33
C GLY A 78 -4.37 40.37 7.63
N VAL A 79 -4.64 40.79 8.87
CA VAL A 79 -5.94 41.35 9.25
C VAL A 79 -5.73 42.80 9.69
N VAL A 80 -6.21 43.74 8.88
CA VAL A 80 -6.18 45.17 9.19
C VAL A 80 -7.49 45.53 9.86
N ILE A 81 -7.41 46.07 11.08
CA ILE A 81 -8.55 46.62 11.81
C ILE A 81 -8.34 48.14 11.90
N THR A 82 -9.32 48.92 11.47
CA THR A 82 -9.23 50.38 11.44
C THR A 82 -10.60 51.03 11.60
N ASP A 83 -10.65 52.23 12.17
CA ASP A 83 -11.89 52.98 12.45
C ASP A 83 -12.06 54.24 11.60
N GLY A 84 -11.18 54.49 10.62
CA GLY A 84 -11.25 55.68 9.77
C GLY A 84 -10.32 55.65 8.56
N VAL A 85 -10.26 56.78 7.85
CA VAL A 85 -9.37 57.01 6.70
C VAL A 85 -7.92 57.07 7.16
N SER A 86 -6.98 56.49 6.40
CA SER A 86 -5.56 56.75 6.65
C SER A 86 -5.26 58.24 6.48
N ASN A 87 -4.57 58.86 7.44
CA ASN A 87 -4.29 60.29 7.42
C ASN A 87 -2.81 60.59 7.15
N VAL A 88 -1.96 59.57 7.22
CA VAL A 88 -0.52 59.67 6.95
C VAL A 88 -0.21 58.80 5.75
N ASP A 89 0.35 59.41 4.72
CA ASP A 89 0.73 58.74 3.47
C ASP A 89 -0.38 57.87 2.86
N GLU A 90 -1.65 58.32 2.93
CA GLU A 90 -2.84 57.58 2.47
C GLU A 90 -2.66 56.94 1.07
N SER A 91 -1.95 57.63 0.18
CA SER A 91 -1.67 57.15 -1.18
C SER A 91 -0.81 55.88 -1.24
N ARG A 92 -0.13 55.51 -0.14
CA ARG A 92 0.68 54.29 -0.01
C ARG A 92 -0.12 53.11 0.54
N THR A 93 -1.26 53.31 1.20
CA THR A 93 -2.00 52.20 1.84
C THR A 93 -2.32 51.07 0.87
N ILE A 94 -2.90 51.40 -0.29
CA ILE A 94 -3.24 50.41 -1.32
C ILE A 94 -1.98 49.80 -1.97
N PRO A 95 -0.97 50.59 -2.40
CA PRO A 95 0.30 50.03 -2.88
C PRO A 95 0.98 49.04 -1.93
N GLU A 96 1.04 49.34 -0.63
CA GLU A 96 1.64 48.41 0.35
C GLU A 96 0.79 47.13 0.50
N ALA A 97 -0.53 47.26 0.49
CA ALA A 97 -1.42 46.10 0.48
C ALA A 97 -1.24 45.26 -0.79
N ASP A 98 -1.08 45.89 -1.96
CA ASP A 98 -0.85 45.21 -3.23
C ASP A 98 0.48 44.44 -3.23
N LEU A 99 1.54 45.00 -2.62
CA LEU A 99 2.81 44.29 -2.43
C LEU A 99 2.65 43.06 -1.52
N ALA A 100 1.92 43.19 -0.41
CA ALA A 100 1.63 42.08 0.48
C ALA A 100 0.84 40.97 -0.23
N LYS A 101 -0.22 41.34 -0.97
CA LYS A 101 -1.04 40.42 -1.77
C LYS A 101 -0.22 39.73 -2.86
N ALA A 102 0.68 40.45 -3.53
CA ALA A 102 1.55 39.89 -4.56
C ALA A 102 2.53 38.83 -4.00
N ASP A 103 2.94 38.96 -2.74
CA ASP A 103 3.74 37.96 -2.01
C ASP A 103 2.90 36.81 -1.42
N GLY A 104 1.61 36.73 -1.77
CA GLY A 104 0.71 35.63 -1.38
C GLY A 104 0.03 35.79 -0.02
N ILE A 105 0.09 36.99 0.57
CA ILE A 105 -0.59 37.27 1.85
C ILE A 105 -2.09 37.51 1.60
N GLN A 106 -2.92 36.76 2.31
CA GLN A 106 -4.37 36.92 2.27
C GLN A 106 -4.77 38.06 3.23
N MET A 107 -5.21 39.18 2.65
CA MET A 107 -5.51 40.41 3.35
C MET A 107 -7.00 40.52 3.66
N PHE A 108 -7.30 40.72 4.93
CA PHE A 108 -8.62 41.03 5.49
C PHE A 108 -8.63 42.48 5.96
N ALA A 109 -9.75 43.16 5.75
CA ALA A 109 -9.93 44.53 6.23
C ALA A 109 -11.23 44.63 7.04
N VAL A 110 -11.13 45.10 8.27
CA VAL A 110 -12.24 45.29 9.20
C VAL A 110 -12.35 46.78 9.53
N ALA A 111 -13.38 47.42 9.00
CA ALA A 111 -13.71 48.81 9.30
C ALA A 111 -14.66 48.90 10.50
N ILE A 112 -14.41 49.81 11.44
CA ILE A 112 -15.24 50.01 12.64
C ILE A 112 -15.77 51.45 12.69
N GLY A 113 -17.07 51.62 12.94
CA GLY A 113 -17.72 52.93 13.08
C GLY A 113 -18.64 53.29 11.92
N ASP A 114 -19.29 54.45 12.02
CA ASP A 114 -20.29 54.93 11.03
C ASP A 114 -19.88 56.19 10.28
N ASN A 115 -18.90 56.92 10.78
CA ASN A 115 -18.50 58.21 10.25
C ASN A 115 -17.07 58.11 9.71
N GLU A 116 -16.84 58.68 8.52
CA GLU A 116 -15.49 58.87 7.95
C GLU A 116 -14.73 57.56 7.59
N ILE A 117 -15.44 56.52 7.17
CA ILE A 117 -14.82 55.32 6.58
C ILE A 117 -14.69 55.51 5.06
N ASN A 118 -13.45 55.41 4.56
CA ASN A 118 -13.19 55.34 3.12
C ASN A 118 -13.29 53.89 2.65
N MET A 119 -14.49 53.45 2.23
CA MET A 119 -14.70 52.08 1.79
C MET A 119 -13.88 51.68 0.56
N ASP A 120 -13.45 52.63 -0.27
CA ASP A 120 -12.58 52.33 -1.41
C ASP A 120 -11.16 51.95 -0.94
N GLU A 121 -10.66 52.62 0.11
CA GLU A 121 -9.40 52.26 0.77
C GLU A 121 -9.51 50.89 1.44
N ILE A 122 -10.58 50.64 2.20
CA ILE A 122 -10.81 49.35 2.88
C ILE A 122 -10.88 48.19 1.88
N LYS A 123 -11.60 48.37 0.77
CA LYS A 123 -11.65 47.38 -0.32
C LYS A 123 -10.31 47.19 -1.00
N GLY A 124 -9.54 48.28 -1.18
CA GLY A 124 -8.19 48.22 -1.75
C GLY A 124 -7.20 47.43 -0.90
N ILE A 125 -7.36 47.45 0.43
CA ILE A 125 -6.53 46.67 1.36
C ILE A 125 -6.82 45.18 1.23
N ALA A 126 -8.09 44.77 1.18
CA ALA A 126 -8.48 43.37 1.17
C ALA A 126 -8.09 42.65 -0.14
N THR A 127 -7.87 41.32 -0.06
CA THR A 127 -7.60 40.50 -1.26
C THR A 127 -8.84 40.32 -2.14
N ASN A 128 -10.03 40.22 -1.53
CA ASN A 128 -11.31 40.09 -2.21
C ASN A 128 -12.40 40.83 -1.41
N ASP A 129 -13.50 41.20 -2.06
CA ASP A 129 -14.66 41.86 -1.45
C ASP A 129 -15.27 41.02 -0.30
N ASP A 130 -15.16 39.68 -0.36
CA ASP A 130 -15.60 38.77 0.70
C ASP A 130 -14.76 38.88 1.99
N TYR A 131 -13.56 39.49 1.92
CA TYR A 131 -12.66 39.70 3.06
C TYR A 131 -12.76 41.11 3.64
N VAL A 132 -13.75 41.88 3.18
CA VAL A 132 -14.10 43.20 3.70
C VAL A 132 -15.22 43.07 4.71
N PHE A 133 -14.96 43.55 5.91
CA PHE A 133 -15.90 43.55 7.02
C PHE A 133 -16.12 44.96 7.51
N HIS A 134 -17.35 45.26 7.88
CA HIS A 134 -17.73 46.54 8.45
C HIS A 134 -18.59 46.29 9.68
N ALA A 135 -18.21 46.93 10.79
CA ALA A 135 -18.95 46.95 12.03
C ALA A 135 -19.29 48.40 12.39
N THR A 136 -20.54 48.66 12.71
CA THR A 136 -21.04 49.97 13.16
C THR A 136 -20.49 50.33 14.54
N THR A 137 -20.34 49.29 15.39
CA THR A 137 -19.95 49.42 16.79
C THR A 137 -18.92 48.37 17.18
N TYR A 138 -18.14 48.63 18.24
CA TYR A 138 -17.21 47.64 18.80
C TYR A 138 -17.90 46.37 19.30
N GLY A 139 -19.20 46.42 19.61
CA GLY A 139 -19.98 45.23 19.98
C GLY A 139 -20.17 44.26 18.81
N GLU A 140 -20.44 44.79 17.61
CA GLU A 140 -20.63 44.00 16.39
C GLU A 140 -19.35 43.31 15.93
N VAL A 141 -18.17 43.84 16.29
CA VAL A 141 -16.87 43.20 16.00
C VAL A 141 -16.79 41.80 16.63
N GLN A 142 -17.46 41.58 17.77
CA GLN A 142 -17.50 40.25 18.40
C GLN A 142 -18.24 39.24 17.51
N ASP A 143 -19.33 39.66 16.87
CA ASP A 143 -20.13 38.81 15.97
C ASP A 143 -19.36 38.48 14.67
N LEU A 144 -18.51 39.41 14.22
CA LEU A 144 -17.63 39.19 13.06
C LEU A 144 -16.47 38.23 13.36
N THR A 145 -16.04 38.16 14.61
CA THR A 145 -14.83 37.39 15.00
C THR A 145 -14.94 35.92 14.63
N ASP A 146 -16.09 35.28 14.89
CA ASP A 146 -16.31 33.87 14.55
C ASP A 146 -16.37 33.64 13.04
N THR A 147 -16.94 34.59 12.30
CA THR A 147 -17.02 34.55 10.83
C THR A 147 -15.62 34.66 10.21
N ILE A 148 -14.83 35.65 10.65
CA ILE A 148 -13.45 35.87 10.18
C ILE A 148 -12.59 34.65 10.52
N ALA A 149 -12.67 34.14 11.76
CA ALA A 149 -11.91 32.95 12.16
C ALA A 149 -12.28 31.72 11.32
N ALA A 150 -13.57 31.51 11.03
CA ALA A 150 -14.03 30.42 10.18
C ALA A 150 -13.54 30.56 8.72
N MET A 151 -13.48 31.78 8.18
CA MET A 151 -12.92 32.02 6.84
C MET A 151 -11.41 31.78 6.80
N ILE A 152 -10.68 32.27 7.80
CA ILE A 152 -9.24 32.03 7.96
C ILE A 152 -8.93 30.52 7.98
N CYS A 153 -9.70 29.74 8.74
CA CYS A 153 -9.56 28.27 8.80
C CYS A 153 -9.95 27.55 7.50
N LYS A 154 -10.68 28.19 6.58
CA LYS A 154 -10.95 27.62 5.25
C LYS A 154 -9.86 27.97 4.24
N ILE A 155 -9.16 29.08 4.46
CA ILE A 155 -8.06 29.57 3.61
C ILE A 155 -6.73 28.89 3.99
N SER A 156 -6.62 28.37 5.22
CA SER A 156 -5.48 27.56 5.62
C SER A 156 -5.31 26.38 4.68
N ILE A 157 -4.08 26.13 4.23
CA ILE A 157 -3.75 25.03 3.32
C ILE A 157 -4.27 23.72 3.91
N SER A 158 -5.30 23.17 3.29
CA SER A 158 -5.76 21.82 3.55
C SER A 158 -5.17 20.90 2.50
N TYR A 159 -4.62 19.79 2.98
CA TYR A 159 -4.15 18.71 2.15
C TYR A 159 -5.02 17.48 2.40
N HIS A 160 -5.36 16.76 1.35
CA HIS A 160 -5.89 15.40 1.46
C HIS A 160 -4.85 14.40 0.96
N GLU A 161 -4.96 13.16 1.45
CA GLU A 161 -4.08 12.07 1.03
C GLU A 161 -4.64 11.40 -0.23
N GLU A 162 -3.84 11.38 -1.28
CA GLU A 162 -4.07 10.56 -2.46
C GLU A 162 -3.10 9.38 -2.44
N CYS A 163 -3.54 8.22 -2.95
CA CYS A 163 -2.71 7.05 -3.08
C CYS A 163 -2.78 6.51 -4.51
N GLY A 164 -1.64 6.07 -5.03
CA GLY A 164 -1.57 5.29 -6.25
C GLY A 164 -2.13 3.88 -6.08
N GLU A 165 -2.06 3.11 -7.18
CA GLU A 165 -2.40 1.69 -7.16
C GLU A 165 -1.43 0.90 -6.29
N CYS A 166 -1.89 -0.24 -5.75
CA CYS A 166 -1.00 -1.20 -5.13
C CYS A 166 0.02 -1.71 -6.14
N GLY A 167 1.30 -1.65 -5.76
CA GLY A 167 2.40 -2.23 -6.51
C GLY A 167 2.33 -3.75 -6.55
N GLN A 168 3.41 -4.40 -7.00
CA GLN A 168 3.42 -5.87 -7.11
C GLN A 168 3.17 -6.52 -5.75
N PHE A 169 2.12 -7.35 -5.73
CA PHE A 169 1.80 -8.20 -4.58
C PHE A 169 2.80 -9.36 -4.47
N GLY A 170 3.17 -9.69 -3.23
CA GLY A 170 3.95 -10.86 -2.90
C GLY A 170 3.17 -12.17 -3.08
N GLU A 171 3.73 -13.26 -2.56
CA GLU A 171 3.06 -14.56 -2.56
C GLU A 171 1.84 -14.57 -1.61
N CYS A 172 0.92 -15.49 -1.87
CA CYS A 172 -0.24 -15.69 -1.00
C CYS A 172 0.23 -16.28 0.34
N ASP A 173 -0.19 -15.70 1.46
CA ASP A 173 0.19 -16.14 2.81
C ASP A 173 -0.51 -17.43 3.28
N ALA A 174 -1.46 -17.96 2.49
CA ALA A 174 -2.20 -19.17 2.83
C ALA A 174 -1.25 -20.37 2.95
N ASP A 175 -1.36 -21.09 4.05
CA ASP A 175 -0.57 -22.29 4.36
C ASP A 175 -1.23 -23.59 3.86
N GLN A 176 -2.48 -23.51 3.41
CA GLN A 176 -3.28 -24.64 2.97
C GLN A 176 -4.08 -24.34 1.70
N CYS A 177 -4.37 -25.39 0.95
CA CYS A 177 -5.17 -25.33 -0.27
C CYS A 177 -6.60 -24.86 0.00
N ASN A 178 -7.14 -24.04 -0.90
CA ASN A 178 -8.52 -23.54 -0.83
C ASN A 178 -8.88 -22.79 0.46
N VAL A 179 -7.87 -22.37 1.23
CA VAL A 179 -8.06 -21.50 2.40
C VAL A 179 -7.89 -20.05 1.94
N PRO A 180 -8.76 -19.12 2.38
CA PRO A 180 -8.59 -17.71 2.10
C PRO A 180 -7.26 -17.22 2.69
N GLY A 181 -6.43 -16.64 1.82
CA GLY A 181 -5.22 -15.91 2.20
C GLY A 181 -5.27 -14.46 1.76
N SER A 182 -4.18 -13.77 2.03
CA SER A 182 -3.90 -12.40 1.63
C SER A 182 -2.52 -12.35 0.96
N LYS A 183 -2.41 -11.53 -0.09
CA LYS A 183 -1.11 -11.10 -0.61
C LYS A 183 -0.81 -9.72 -0.05
N GLU A 184 0.42 -9.53 0.40
CA GLU A 184 0.89 -8.22 0.85
C GLU A 184 1.57 -7.47 -0.29
N GLY A 185 1.28 -6.17 -0.39
CA GLY A 185 1.89 -5.24 -1.33
C GLY A 185 2.13 -3.89 -0.67
N THR A 186 2.69 -2.96 -1.44
CA THR A 186 2.87 -1.57 -1.02
C THR A 186 2.37 -0.62 -2.08
N LYS A 187 1.89 0.56 -1.68
CA LYS A 187 1.49 1.65 -2.56
C LYS A 187 2.12 2.96 -2.10
N GLU A 188 2.33 3.88 -3.03
CA GLU A 188 2.79 5.23 -2.73
C GLU A 188 1.59 6.14 -2.50
N CYS A 189 1.61 6.89 -1.41
CA CYS A 189 0.63 7.94 -1.10
C CYS A 189 1.34 9.28 -0.94
N TRP A 190 0.65 10.37 -1.28
CA TRP A 190 1.17 11.74 -1.20
C TRP A 190 0.06 12.71 -0.78
N GLU A 191 0.46 13.86 -0.26
CA GLU A 191 -0.47 14.92 0.14
C GLU A 191 -0.69 15.88 -1.02
N VAL A 192 -1.95 16.18 -1.32
CA VAL A 192 -2.35 17.08 -2.40
C VAL A 192 -3.13 18.24 -1.84
N ARG A 193 -2.76 19.45 -2.24
CA ARG A 193 -3.41 20.68 -1.79
C ARG A 193 -4.81 20.77 -2.38
N ASP A 194 -5.82 20.96 -1.53
CA ASP A 194 -7.23 20.97 -1.93
C ASP A 194 -7.57 22.10 -2.91
N SER A 195 -6.86 23.23 -2.83
CA SER A 195 -7.19 24.42 -3.62
C SER A 195 -6.83 24.31 -5.10
N ASP A 196 -5.76 23.60 -5.45
CA ASP A 196 -5.23 23.57 -6.82
C ASP A 196 -4.62 22.24 -7.26
N GLY A 197 -4.67 21.21 -6.42
CA GLY A 197 -4.18 19.88 -6.77
C GLY A 197 -2.65 19.76 -6.78
N VAL A 198 -1.92 20.73 -6.22
CA VAL A 198 -0.46 20.68 -6.17
C VAL A 198 -0.02 19.71 -5.06
N GLU A 199 0.82 18.75 -5.43
CA GLU A 199 1.46 17.82 -4.50
C GLU A 199 2.40 18.57 -3.53
N ARG A 200 2.30 18.24 -2.25
CA ARG A 200 3.20 18.76 -1.22
C ARG A 200 4.58 18.15 -1.36
N GLU A 201 5.60 18.98 -1.42
CA GLU A 201 6.99 18.53 -1.54
C GLU A 201 7.37 17.59 -0.39
N ASN A 202 8.05 16.48 -0.70
CA ASN A 202 8.48 15.46 0.24
C ASN A 202 7.36 14.80 1.08
N SER A 203 6.11 14.85 0.62
CA SER A 203 4.98 14.18 1.29
C SER A 203 4.82 12.70 0.94
N ARG A 204 5.54 12.21 -0.08
CA ARG A 204 5.46 10.83 -0.53
C ARG A 204 5.85 9.84 0.56
N LYS A 205 4.98 8.86 0.80
CA LYS A 205 5.19 7.78 1.75
C LYS A 205 4.71 6.44 1.17
N THR A 206 5.45 5.39 1.49
CA THR A 206 5.07 4.01 1.17
C THR A 206 4.15 3.45 2.25
N VAL A 207 2.98 2.97 1.84
CA VAL A 207 1.92 2.43 2.72
C VAL A 207 1.63 0.98 2.34
N PRO A 208 1.43 0.06 3.30
CA PRO A 208 1.07 -1.33 3.00
C PRO A 208 -0.35 -1.45 2.44
N CYS A 209 -0.58 -2.47 1.62
CA CYS A 209 -1.90 -2.85 1.16
C CYS A 209 -2.01 -4.36 0.96
N THR A 210 -3.25 -4.86 0.92
CA THR A 210 -3.54 -6.29 0.85
C THR A 210 -4.59 -6.61 -0.21
N GLU A 211 -4.46 -7.78 -0.84
CA GLU A 211 -5.46 -8.32 -1.76
C GLU A 211 -5.79 -9.78 -1.38
N PRO A 212 -7.08 -10.18 -1.38
CA PRO A 212 -7.46 -11.56 -1.10
C PRO A 212 -6.93 -12.53 -2.16
N CYS A 213 -6.51 -13.72 -1.74
CA CYS A 213 -6.07 -14.80 -2.61
C CYS A 213 -6.58 -16.16 -2.13
N SER A 214 -6.52 -17.15 -3.02
CA SER A 214 -6.76 -18.56 -2.71
C SER A 214 -5.80 -19.41 -3.54
N ILE A 215 -5.03 -20.29 -2.89
CA ILE A 215 -4.12 -21.19 -3.60
C ILE A 215 -4.92 -22.30 -4.28
N THR A 216 -4.85 -22.37 -5.61
CA THR A 216 -5.29 -23.54 -6.36
C THR A 216 -4.22 -24.62 -6.30
N CYS A 217 -4.63 -25.83 -5.94
CA CYS A 217 -3.72 -26.93 -5.73
C CYS A 217 -3.87 -28.00 -6.80
N VAL A 218 -2.73 -28.54 -7.24
CA VAL A 218 -2.65 -29.66 -8.18
C VAL A 218 -1.98 -30.83 -7.47
N GLU A 219 -2.59 -31.99 -7.53
CA GLU A 219 -2.00 -33.22 -7.04
C GLU A 219 -1.04 -33.78 -8.08
N VAL A 220 0.18 -34.09 -7.65
CA VAL A 220 1.23 -34.70 -8.45
C VAL A 220 1.62 -36.01 -7.76
N CYS A 221 1.79 -37.06 -8.54
CA CYS A 221 2.25 -38.35 -8.06
C CYS A 221 3.54 -38.73 -8.77
N ASP A 222 4.32 -39.62 -8.16
CA ASP A 222 5.40 -40.31 -8.86
C ASP A 222 4.88 -41.00 -10.12
N ASP A 223 5.71 -41.02 -11.16
CA ASP A 223 5.36 -41.58 -12.48
C ASP A 223 5.33 -43.12 -12.47
N GLU A 224 6.10 -43.76 -11.57
CA GLU A 224 6.26 -45.22 -11.46
C GLU A 224 5.72 -45.75 -10.12
N CYS A 225 5.24 -46.99 -10.13
CA CYS A 225 4.84 -47.69 -8.91
C CYS A 225 6.04 -48.23 -8.14
N GLY A 226 6.13 -47.88 -6.86
CA GLY A 226 7.04 -48.50 -5.91
C GLY A 226 6.41 -49.69 -5.19
N ASN A 227 7.24 -50.42 -4.43
CA ASN A 227 6.80 -51.52 -3.54
C ASN A 227 5.91 -52.57 -4.23
N LEU A 228 6.26 -52.95 -5.45
CA LEU A 228 5.50 -53.90 -6.25
C LEU A 228 5.41 -55.27 -5.56
N GLY A 229 4.18 -55.79 -5.47
CA GLY A 229 3.88 -57.12 -4.98
C GLY A 229 4.13 -58.22 -6.02
N PRO A 230 3.77 -59.48 -5.70
CA PRO A 230 3.84 -60.56 -6.66
C PRO A 230 2.86 -60.33 -7.82
N CYS A 231 3.26 -60.74 -9.03
CA CYS A 231 2.39 -60.71 -10.20
C CYS A 231 1.16 -61.62 -9.99
N SER A 232 -0.02 -61.16 -10.38
CA SER A 232 -1.29 -61.89 -10.19
C SER A 232 -1.34 -63.22 -10.93
N GLU A 233 -0.57 -63.37 -12.02
CA GLU A 233 -0.56 -64.54 -12.88
C GLU A 233 0.72 -65.38 -12.69
N SER A 234 0.56 -66.70 -12.70
CA SER A 234 1.63 -67.62 -12.31
C SER A 234 2.73 -67.79 -13.37
N CYS A 235 2.40 -67.85 -14.66
CA CYS A 235 3.38 -67.85 -15.77
C CYS A 235 2.70 -67.73 -17.15
N GLY A 236 3.37 -67.06 -18.11
CA GLY A 236 3.01 -67.09 -19.54
C GLY A 236 1.84 -66.22 -19.96
N ALA A 237 1.25 -65.47 -19.02
CA ALA A 237 0.19 -64.49 -19.28
C ALA A 237 0.61 -63.12 -18.74
N ASP A 238 0.12 -62.07 -19.39
CA ASP A 238 0.20 -60.70 -18.87
C ASP A 238 -0.64 -60.63 -17.59
N GLY A 239 0.02 -60.27 -16.48
CA GLY A 239 -0.60 -60.09 -15.18
C GLY A 239 -0.53 -58.65 -14.71
N ILE A 240 -1.11 -58.41 -13.52
CA ILE A 240 -1.03 -57.13 -12.82
C ILE A 240 -0.28 -57.34 -11.52
N THR A 241 0.70 -56.49 -11.25
CA THR A 241 1.28 -56.35 -9.91
C THR A 241 0.70 -55.11 -9.26
N LYS A 242 0.38 -55.24 -7.96
CA LYS A 242 -0.09 -54.13 -7.14
C LYS A 242 1.08 -53.51 -6.42
N GLY A 243 1.18 -52.19 -6.46
CA GLY A 243 2.16 -51.41 -5.72
C GLY A 243 1.55 -50.15 -5.14
N THR A 244 2.42 -49.25 -4.72
CA THR A 244 2.04 -47.93 -4.21
C THR A 244 2.94 -46.85 -4.78
N LYS A 245 2.41 -45.64 -4.95
CA LYS A 245 3.17 -44.46 -5.37
C LYS A 245 2.95 -43.30 -4.41
N GLU A 246 3.96 -42.45 -4.24
CA GLU A 246 3.81 -41.24 -3.44
C GLU A 246 3.13 -40.14 -4.26
N CYS A 247 2.19 -39.44 -3.64
CA CYS A 247 1.52 -38.27 -4.19
C CYS A 247 1.66 -37.11 -3.20
N TRP A 248 1.81 -35.89 -3.73
CA TRP A 248 1.85 -34.66 -2.96
C TRP A 248 1.16 -33.53 -3.71
N THR A 249 0.80 -32.50 -2.96
CA THR A 249 0.14 -31.32 -3.48
C THR A 249 1.16 -30.23 -3.74
N VAL A 250 1.08 -29.62 -4.93
CA VAL A 250 1.86 -28.43 -5.28
C VAL A 250 0.95 -27.21 -5.44
N ASN A 251 1.47 -26.03 -5.11
CA ASN A 251 0.85 -24.77 -5.46
C ASN A 251 0.79 -24.66 -6.99
N GLY A 252 -0.42 -24.51 -7.56
CA GLY A 252 -0.62 -24.46 -9.01
C GLY A 252 0.07 -23.27 -9.68
N ASP A 253 0.30 -22.17 -8.95
CA ASP A 253 0.91 -20.95 -9.47
C ASP A 253 2.45 -21.00 -9.39
N THR A 254 3.00 -21.42 -8.25
CA THR A 254 4.46 -21.39 -7.98
C THR A 254 5.14 -22.74 -8.16
N ARG A 255 4.36 -23.83 -8.27
CA ARG A 255 4.82 -25.24 -8.27
C ARG A 255 5.62 -25.66 -7.04
N VAL A 256 5.52 -24.89 -5.95
CA VAL A 256 6.14 -25.22 -4.68
C VAL A 256 5.35 -26.33 -3.99
N GLU A 257 6.04 -27.34 -3.47
CA GLU A 257 5.45 -28.45 -2.72
C GLU A 257 4.91 -28.00 -1.36
N ILE A 258 3.74 -28.53 -0.98
CA ILE A 258 3.19 -28.39 0.37
C ILE A 258 3.65 -29.62 1.18
N PRO A 259 4.65 -29.51 2.07
CA PRO A 259 5.34 -30.68 2.64
C PRO A 259 4.44 -31.59 3.48
N SER A 260 3.35 -31.05 4.04
CA SER A 260 2.37 -31.79 4.84
C SER A 260 1.37 -32.61 4.03
N SER A 261 1.41 -32.55 2.70
CA SER A 261 0.43 -33.18 1.81
C SER A 261 0.82 -34.56 1.27
N ARG A 262 2.04 -35.03 1.56
CA ARG A 262 2.53 -36.33 1.10
C ARG A 262 1.68 -37.47 1.63
N HIS A 263 1.23 -38.33 0.72
CA HIS A 263 0.51 -39.55 1.04
C HIS A 263 0.76 -40.62 -0.03
N THR A 264 0.41 -41.87 0.28
CA THR A 264 0.63 -43.00 -0.63
C THR A 264 -0.69 -43.44 -1.24
N VAL A 265 -0.68 -43.71 -2.55
CA VAL A 265 -1.85 -44.17 -3.31
C VAL A 265 -1.56 -45.51 -3.95
N ASP A 266 -2.54 -46.41 -3.98
CA ASP A 266 -2.44 -47.71 -4.64
C ASP A 266 -2.31 -47.53 -6.16
N CYS A 267 -1.49 -48.37 -6.79
CA CYS A 267 -1.32 -48.37 -8.23
C CYS A 267 -1.06 -49.78 -8.78
N ASP A 268 -1.38 -49.96 -10.06
CA ASP A 268 -1.31 -51.23 -10.76
C ASP A 268 -0.33 -51.10 -11.93
N GLU A 269 0.62 -52.03 -12.05
CA GLU A 269 1.54 -52.14 -13.17
C GLU A 269 1.43 -53.50 -13.86
N THR A 270 1.67 -53.51 -15.18
CA THR A 270 1.70 -54.74 -15.96
C THR A 270 2.96 -55.53 -15.65
N CYS A 271 2.80 -56.82 -15.37
CA CYS A 271 3.91 -57.75 -15.14
C CYS A 271 3.80 -58.95 -16.08
N PHE A 272 4.94 -59.54 -16.41
CA PHE A 272 4.98 -60.76 -17.20
C PHE A 272 5.96 -61.76 -16.58
N ASN A 273 5.41 -62.88 -16.10
CA ASN A 273 6.19 -63.99 -15.57
C ASN A 273 6.59 -64.94 -16.70
N LYS A 274 7.87 -65.02 -17.03
CA LYS A 274 8.35 -65.99 -18.02
C LYS A 274 8.21 -67.42 -17.49
N CYS A 275 7.61 -68.30 -18.29
CA CYS A 275 7.51 -69.72 -17.95
C CYS A 275 8.88 -70.39 -18.00
N PRO A 276 9.18 -71.32 -17.09
CA PRO A 276 10.29 -72.25 -17.25
C PRO A 276 10.22 -72.95 -18.61
N VAL A 277 11.38 -73.11 -19.26
CA VAL A 277 11.47 -73.77 -20.56
C VAL A 277 11.90 -75.21 -20.35
N GLU A 278 11.18 -76.15 -20.97
CA GLU A 278 11.61 -77.55 -21.02
C GLU A 278 12.73 -77.72 -22.03
N VAL A 279 13.89 -78.20 -21.57
CA VAL A 279 15.04 -78.52 -22.40
C VAL A 279 15.24 -80.03 -22.33
N CYS A 280 15.35 -80.66 -23.49
CA CYS A 280 15.59 -82.09 -23.64
C CYS A 280 16.91 -82.33 -24.34
N ASP A 281 17.53 -83.48 -24.08
CA ASP A 281 18.73 -83.89 -24.81
C ASP A 281 18.51 -83.98 -26.33
N ASP A 282 19.54 -83.66 -27.11
CA ASP A 282 19.47 -83.61 -28.57
C ASP A 282 19.25 -84.99 -29.21
N GLU A 283 19.68 -86.07 -28.54
CA GLU A 283 19.61 -87.44 -29.05
C GLU A 283 18.79 -88.35 -28.12
N CYS A 284 17.99 -89.25 -28.71
CA CYS A 284 17.31 -90.29 -27.94
C CYS A 284 18.34 -91.34 -27.50
N GLY A 285 18.74 -91.34 -26.23
CA GLY A 285 19.82 -92.23 -25.76
C GLY A 285 19.39 -93.67 -25.50
N ASN A 286 18.10 -93.91 -25.19
CA ASN A 286 17.65 -95.21 -24.69
C ASN A 286 16.54 -95.80 -25.57
N PHE A 287 16.91 -96.69 -26.50
CA PHE A 287 15.97 -97.38 -27.37
C PHE A 287 15.61 -98.75 -26.80
N GLY A 288 14.30 -99.03 -26.68
CA GLY A 288 13.82 -100.36 -26.30
C GLY A 288 14.09 -101.43 -27.37
N PRO A 289 13.94 -102.73 -27.05
CA PRO A 289 14.11 -103.79 -28.04
C PRO A 289 13.13 -103.62 -29.20
N CYS A 290 13.63 -103.79 -30.44
CA CYS A 290 12.80 -103.74 -31.64
C CYS A 290 11.73 -104.85 -31.57
N SER A 291 10.45 -104.49 -31.68
CA SER A 291 9.32 -105.41 -31.49
C SER A 291 9.03 -106.33 -32.68
N GLU A 292 9.81 -106.25 -33.76
CA GLU A 292 9.60 -106.94 -35.03
C GLU A 292 10.61 -108.10 -35.21
N SER A 293 10.19 -109.17 -35.89
CA SER A 293 11.07 -110.30 -36.24
C SER A 293 12.03 -109.96 -37.39
N CYS A 294 13.17 -110.66 -37.46
CA CYS A 294 14.21 -110.44 -38.48
C CYS A 294 13.66 -110.37 -39.92
N GLY A 295 13.80 -109.22 -40.58
CA GLY A 295 13.46 -109.01 -41.99
C GLY A 295 12.36 -107.97 -42.26
N ALA A 296 11.77 -107.34 -41.24
CA ALA A 296 10.81 -106.24 -41.39
C ALA A 296 11.38 -104.91 -40.87
N ASP A 297 11.01 -103.79 -41.50
CA ASP A 297 11.37 -102.44 -41.05
C ASP A 297 10.58 -102.10 -39.78
N GLY A 298 11.28 -102.05 -38.64
CA GLY A 298 10.69 -101.71 -37.34
C GLY A 298 11.05 -100.29 -36.87
N ILE A 299 10.13 -99.64 -36.17
CA ILE A 299 10.36 -98.32 -35.54
C ILE A 299 10.77 -98.53 -34.09
N MET A 300 12.00 -98.15 -33.72
CA MET A 300 12.43 -98.13 -32.32
C MET A 300 11.97 -96.84 -31.63
N LYS A 301 11.30 -96.98 -30.48
CA LYS A 301 10.97 -95.84 -29.63
C LYS A 301 12.10 -95.61 -28.63
N GLY A 302 12.64 -94.40 -28.63
CA GLY A 302 13.61 -93.94 -27.65
C GLY A 302 13.00 -92.95 -26.67
N THR A 303 13.55 -92.89 -25.45
CA THR A 303 13.24 -91.82 -24.47
C THR A 303 14.37 -90.78 -24.45
N LYS A 304 14.01 -89.53 -24.16
CA LYS A 304 14.93 -88.43 -23.87
C LYS A 304 14.72 -87.97 -22.43
N GLU A 305 15.79 -87.58 -21.75
CA GLU A 305 15.66 -86.86 -20.49
C GLU A 305 15.42 -85.38 -20.78
N CYS A 306 14.51 -84.78 -20.00
CA CYS A 306 14.18 -83.36 -20.10
C CYS A 306 14.16 -82.77 -18.69
N TRP A 307 14.54 -81.50 -18.57
CA TRP A 307 14.50 -80.74 -17.32
C TRP A 307 13.99 -79.32 -17.60
N LEU A 308 13.44 -78.69 -16.55
CA LEU A 308 13.01 -77.30 -16.62
C LEU A 308 14.19 -76.39 -16.29
N VAL A 309 14.41 -75.39 -17.14
CA VAL A 309 15.34 -74.30 -16.85
C VAL A 309 14.57 -73.00 -16.62
N ASP A 310 15.09 -72.18 -15.71
CA ASP A 310 14.62 -70.80 -15.53
C ASP A 310 14.82 -70.02 -16.85
N ALA A 311 13.78 -69.34 -17.31
CA ALA A 311 13.77 -68.71 -18.63
C ALA A 311 14.70 -67.50 -18.76
N ASP A 312 15.08 -66.86 -17.65
CA ASP A 312 15.95 -65.69 -17.65
C ASP A 312 17.41 -66.06 -17.40
N THR A 313 17.66 -66.92 -16.43
CA THR A 313 19.02 -67.30 -15.99
C THR A 313 19.55 -68.55 -16.68
N ARG A 314 18.68 -69.34 -17.33
CA ARG A 314 18.96 -70.67 -17.90
C ARG A 314 19.56 -71.67 -16.92
N VAL A 315 19.34 -71.46 -15.63
CA VAL A 315 19.76 -72.38 -14.57
C VAL A 315 18.73 -73.51 -14.45
N GLU A 316 19.19 -74.76 -14.31
CA GLU A 316 18.33 -75.92 -14.07
C GLU A 316 17.56 -75.75 -12.76
N LEU A 317 16.23 -75.88 -12.83
CA LEU A 317 15.37 -75.84 -11.65
C LEU A 317 15.46 -77.18 -10.90
N PRO A 318 15.26 -77.19 -9.57
CA PRO A 318 15.28 -78.42 -8.78
C PRO A 318 14.29 -79.45 -9.34
N ARG A 319 14.76 -80.69 -9.56
CA ARG A 319 13.90 -81.80 -10.00
C ARG A 319 12.86 -82.08 -8.90
N GLN A 320 11.57 -81.90 -9.22
CA GLN A 320 10.45 -82.20 -8.31
C GLN A 320 10.18 -83.71 -8.21
#